data_AF-A0A956LLV7-F1
#
_entry.id   AF-A0A956LLV7-F1
#
_cell.length_a   1.000
_cell.length_b   1.000
_cell.length_c   1.000
_cell.angle_alpha   90.00
_cell.angle_beta   90.00
_cell.angle_gamma   90.00
#
_symmetry.space_group_name_H-M   'P 1'
#
loop_
_entity.id
_entity.type
_entity.pdbx_description
1 polymer ?
#
loop_
_entity_poly.entity_id
_entity_poly.type
_entity_poly.pdbx_seq_one_letter_code
_entity_poly.pdbx_strand_id
1 'polypeptide(L)'
;MNSFFNKSVLLATGLALCACDADTEDFDYIDDDGHESVEDVENRGGGGGGGGIKLNTNKQGAKLFSAINGLFKEYNHTELTSVRLSFGEIEADCVHVWAKEGELFCRDDKGVIHNGWQFLDSIWKMQLDGDSVQLTIAEMNHNGSEYLYRFNDLASGPDKMPTCDEDPDQPGTFWSVVLDNVDFDKDGKMFDVSDIVYLACTSGSIGKTVDMMGVSPWEHGPKAYQAGIYMTMLSPCGNADSLTIPGTPLRVMDSMGVNSWGPGFPMDSEGVWDTDGMVCSGKKLRTDWLTEEIDCGGYKIPICDETELKTLYYTEPDVVFWTKPA
;
A
#
# COMPACT_ATOMS: atom_id res chain seq x y z
N MET A 1 37.40 20.19 51.20
CA MET A 1 38.51 21.07 50.78
C MET A 1 38.84 20.74 49.33
N ASN A 2 39.04 21.80 48.52
CA ASN A 2 39.30 21.82 47.07
C ASN A 2 38.03 21.61 46.22
N SER A 3 37.74 22.40 45.18
CA SER A 3 38.31 23.64 44.68
C SER A 3 37.27 24.23 43.72
N PHE A 4 37.07 25.53 43.82
CA PHE A 4 36.37 26.35 42.84
C PHE A 4 37.02 26.22 41.45
N PHE A 5 36.22 26.17 40.39
CA PHE A 5 36.52 26.92 39.16
C PHE A 5 35.24 27.46 38.54
N ASN A 6 35.17 28.78 38.59
CA ASN A 6 34.16 29.64 38.03
C ASN A 6 34.71 30.16 36.69
N LYS A 7 34.01 29.94 35.57
CA LYS A 7 34.14 30.78 34.36
C LYS A 7 32.79 30.86 33.67
N SER A 8 32.05 31.90 34.05
CA SER A 8 31.09 32.55 33.18
C SER A 8 31.84 33.21 32.03
N VAL A 9 31.43 32.95 30.79
CA VAL A 9 31.66 33.84 29.65
C VAL A 9 30.30 34.02 28.98
N LEU A 10 29.68 35.18 29.24
CA LEU A 10 28.73 35.78 28.32
C LEU A 10 29.51 36.20 27.07
N LEU A 11 29.03 35.84 25.88
CA LEU A 11 29.21 36.70 24.72
C LEU A 11 27.90 36.81 23.94
N ALA A 12 27.60 38.05 23.61
CA ALA A 12 26.35 38.56 23.10
C ALA A 12 26.24 38.43 21.58
N THR A 13 25.00 38.23 21.14
CA THR A 13 24.33 38.81 19.97
C THR A 13 25.11 38.94 18.64
N GLY A 14 24.65 38.14 17.66
CA GLY A 14 24.82 38.40 16.24
C GLY A 14 23.61 37.88 15.48
N LEU A 15 22.51 38.64 15.51
CA LEU A 15 21.39 38.50 14.57
C LEU A 15 21.89 38.96 13.20
N ALA A 16 22.27 38.02 12.35
CA ALA A 16 22.37 38.23 10.91
C ALA A 16 21.14 37.57 10.27
N LEU A 17 20.10 38.37 10.07
CA LEU A 17 19.03 38.05 9.13
C LEU A 17 19.61 38.17 7.73
N CYS A 18 20.13 37.07 7.18
CA CYS A 18 20.21 36.93 5.73
C CYS A 18 18.80 36.62 5.26
N ALA A 19 18.10 37.66 4.80
CA ALA A 19 17.02 37.49 3.85
C ALA A 19 17.66 36.95 2.56
N CYS A 20 17.65 35.62 2.41
CA CYS A 20 17.67 35.04 1.08
C CYS A 20 16.21 35.07 0.62
N ASP A 21 15.93 35.93 -0.35
CA ASP A 21 14.82 35.68 -1.29
C ASP A 21 15.05 34.28 -1.83
N ALA A 22 14.29 33.32 -1.31
CA ALA A 22 14.03 32.09 -2.03
C ALA A 22 12.95 32.45 -3.05
N ASP A 23 13.38 33.04 -4.17
CA ASP A 23 12.67 32.83 -5.43
C ASP A 23 12.76 31.33 -5.69
N THR A 24 11.81 30.58 -5.14
CA THR A 24 11.46 29.26 -5.66
C THR A 24 10.78 29.52 -6.99
N GLU A 25 11.57 29.79 -8.02
CA GLU A 25 11.15 29.49 -9.38
C GLU A 25 10.90 27.98 -9.39
N ASP A 26 9.63 27.60 -9.27
CA ASP A 26 9.14 26.30 -9.70
C ASP A 26 9.58 26.17 -11.15
N PHE A 27 10.69 25.45 -11.34
CA PHE A 27 11.15 25.03 -12.65
C PHE A 27 10.20 23.91 -13.07
N ASP A 28 9.09 24.30 -13.68
CA ASP A 28 8.30 23.40 -14.51
C ASP A 28 9.26 22.85 -15.58
N TYR A 29 9.58 21.57 -15.47
CA TYR A 29 10.44 20.87 -16.43
C TYR A 29 9.60 20.58 -17.67
N ILE A 30 9.32 21.63 -18.46
CA ILE A 30 8.73 21.50 -19.79
C ILE A 30 9.83 20.93 -20.68
N ASP A 31 9.62 19.74 -21.24
CA ASP A 31 10.53 19.21 -22.24
C ASP A 31 10.62 20.15 -23.46
N ASP A 32 11.71 20.07 -24.23
CA ASP A 32 11.93 20.94 -25.41
C ASP A 32 10.84 20.81 -26.50
N ASP A 33 9.88 19.88 -26.32
CA ASP A 33 8.76 19.61 -27.23
C ASP A 33 7.43 20.24 -26.74
N GLY A 34 7.41 20.88 -25.56
CA GLY A 34 6.20 21.48 -24.99
C GLY A 34 5.18 20.44 -24.50
N HIS A 35 5.62 19.21 -24.27
CA HIS A 35 4.85 18.18 -23.62
C HIS A 35 5.20 18.18 -22.13
N GLU A 36 4.22 18.46 -21.28
CA GLU A 36 4.34 18.08 -19.87
C GLU A 36 4.68 16.58 -19.86
N SER A 37 5.75 16.20 -19.15
CA SER A 37 6.03 14.80 -18.88
C SER A 37 4.73 14.20 -18.38
N VAL A 38 4.27 13.17 -19.06
CA VAL A 38 3.06 12.47 -18.68
C VAL A 38 3.38 11.77 -17.35
N GLU A 39 3.10 12.47 -16.26
CA GLU A 39 3.38 12.00 -14.92
C GLU A 39 2.46 10.83 -14.58
N ASP A 40 3.09 9.80 -14.03
CA ASP A 40 2.58 8.63 -13.33
C ASP A 40 1.59 7.73 -14.08
N VAL A 41 2.19 6.89 -14.93
CA VAL A 41 1.56 5.66 -15.40
C VAL A 41 1.79 4.57 -14.36
N GLU A 42 0.75 4.23 -13.62
CA GLU A 42 0.72 3.04 -12.78
C GLU A 42 0.29 1.84 -13.62
N ASN A 43 0.54 0.59 -13.22
CA ASN A 43 -0.21 -0.51 -13.80
C ASN A 43 -1.05 -1.23 -12.75
N ARG A 44 -2.13 -1.83 -13.23
CA ARG A 44 -3.03 -2.62 -12.39
C ARG A 44 -2.31 -3.87 -11.87
N GLY A 45 -2.68 -4.29 -10.65
CA GLY A 45 -2.05 -5.41 -9.95
C GLY A 45 -1.93 -6.68 -10.80
N GLY A 46 -0.85 -7.45 -10.57
CA GLY A 46 -0.55 -8.68 -11.28
C GLY A 46 -0.12 -9.85 -10.39
N GLY A 47 -0.50 -11.07 -10.77
CA GLY A 47 -0.13 -12.30 -10.08
C GLY A 47 -0.38 -13.53 -10.96
N GLY A 48 0.51 -14.53 -10.87
CA GLY A 48 0.50 -15.71 -11.75
C GLY A 48 -0.53 -16.78 -11.36
N GLY A 49 -1.25 -17.32 -12.36
CA GLY A 49 -2.16 -18.48 -12.20
C GLY A 49 -3.60 -18.17 -12.62
N GLY A 50 -4.35 -19.19 -13.08
CA GLY A 50 -5.67 -19.10 -13.76
C GLY A 50 -6.87 -18.59 -12.95
N GLY A 51 -6.62 -17.71 -11.99
CA GLY A 51 -7.58 -16.93 -11.21
C GLY A 51 -6.88 -15.92 -10.28
N GLY A 52 -5.57 -15.72 -10.44
CA GLY A 52 -4.74 -14.87 -9.59
C GLY A 52 -4.97 -13.40 -9.89
N ILE A 53 -4.93 -12.58 -8.82
CA ILE A 53 -4.59 -11.13 -8.75
C ILE A 53 -5.32 -10.43 -7.61
N LYS A 54 -6.53 -10.87 -7.24
CA LYS A 54 -7.51 -9.99 -6.59
C LYS A 54 -6.95 -9.18 -5.40
N LEU A 55 -6.22 -9.82 -4.47
CA LEU A 55 -5.70 -9.18 -3.25
C LEU A 55 -4.23 -9.53 -2.93
N ASN A 56 -3.43 -9.93 -3.93
CA ASN A 56 -2.10 -10.59 -3.81
C ASN A 56 -1.47 -10.60 -2.40
N THR A 57 -1.32 -11.81 -1.87
CA THR A 57 -0.97 -12.07 -0.48
C THR A 57 0.33 -12.84 -0.40
N ASN A 58 0.96 -12.81 0.76
CA ASN A 58 2.14 -13.61 1.02
C ASN A 58 1.83 -15.12 0.88
N LYS A 59 2.81 -15.91 0.46
CA LYS A 59 2.67 -17.35 0.30
C LYS A 59 3.91 -18.11 0.70
N GLN A 60 3.70 -19.39 0.94
CA GLN A 60 4.76 -20.36 1.10
C GLN A 60 4.41 -21.64 0.36
N GLY A 61 5.17 -21.93 -0.69
CA GLY A 61 4.79 -22.94 -1.67
C GLY A 61 3.40 -22.61 -2.25
N ALA A 62 2.42 -23.48 -1.98
CA ALA A 62 1.04 -23.31 -2.44
C ALA A 62 0.10 -22.70 -1.38
N LYS A 63 0.58 -22.43 -0.17
CA LYS A 63 -0.24 -21.91 0.94
C LYS A 63 -0.20 -20.40 0.96
N LEU A 64 -1.36 -19.75 0.90
CA LEU A 64 -1.50 -18.30 0.99
C LEU A 64 -1.73 -17.89 2.44
N PHE A 65 -1.20 -16.74 2.84
CA PHE A 65 -1.48 -16.11 4.12
C PHE A 65 -1.31 -14.59 3.98
N SER A 66 -2.09 -13.83 4.74
CA SER A 66 -2.11 -12.37 4.63
C SER A 66 -2.18 -11.72 6.00
N ALA A 67 -3.03 -12.22 6.88
CA ALA A 67 -3.21 -11.71 8.22
C ALA A 67 -2.55 -12.63 9.26
N ILE A 68 -1.87 -12.02 10.23
CA ILE A 68 -1.31 -12.71 11.39
C ILE A 68 -1.79 -12.04 12.67
N ASN A 69 -2.09 -12.83 13.70
CA ASN A 69 -2.42 -12.27 15.01
C ASN A 69 -1.14 -11.95 15.80
N GLY A 70 -0.98 -10.68 16.12
CA GLY A 70 0.15 -10.11 16.85
C GLY A 70 0.33 -10.63 18.29
N LEU A 71 -0.71 -11.23 18.87
CA LEU A 71 -0.70 -11.84 20.20
C LEU A 71 -0.44 -13.36 20.15
N PHE A 72 0.09 -13.88 19.04
CA PHE A 72 0.48 -15.28 18.89
C PHE A 72 -0.71 -16.25 19.07
N LYS A 73 -1.87 -15.89 18.51
CA LYS A 73 -3.07 -16.73 18.46
C LYS A 73 -3.34 -17.17 17.03
N GLU A 74 -4.03 -18.30 16.87
CA GLU A 74 -4.51 -18.70 15.55
C GLU A 74 -5.56 -17.72 15.02
N TYR A 75 -5.41 -17.33 13.75
CA TYR A 75 -6.33 -16.51 12.98
C TYR A 75 -6.32 -16.98 11.52
N ASN A 76 -7.47 -17.33 10.95
CA ASN A 76 -7.59 -17.82 9.57
C ASN A 76 -6.55 -18.91 9.20
N HIS A 77 -6.46 -19.96 10.02
CA HIS A 77 -5.51 -21.09 9.86
C HIS A 77 -4.02 -20.69 9.90
N THR A 78 -3.74 -19.48 10.35
CA THR A 78 -2.40 -18.93 10.52
C THR A 78 -2.16 -18.62 12.00
N GLU A 79 -1.10 -19.18 12.58
CA GLU A 79 -0.68 -18.88 13.94
C GLU A 79 0.76 -18.39 13.94
N LEU A 80 0.99 -17.16 14.37
CA LEU A 80 2.33 -16.69 14.69
C LEU A 80 2.77 -17.34 16.00
N THR A 81 3.87 -18.08 16.00
CA THR A 81 4.34 -18.83 17.18
C THR A 81 5.55 -18.21 17.85
N SER A 82 6.38 -17.48 17.10
CA SER A 82 7.48 -16.69 17.66
C SER A 82 7.98 -15.67 16.66
N VAL A 83 8.38 -14.50 17.14
CA VAL A 83 9.20 -13.54 16.37
C VAL A 83 10.45 -13.25 17.18
N ARG A 84 11.61 -13.49 16.56
CA ARG A 84 12.91 -13.21 17.15
C ARG A 84 13.60 -12.11 16.36
N LEU A 85 13.95 -11.03 17.03
CA LEU A 85 14.78 -9.97 16.49
C LEU A 85 16.26 -10.33 16.70
N SER A 86 17.09 -10.00 15.71
CA SER A 86 18.54 -10.19 15.76
C SER A 86 19.23 -8.95 15.19
N PHE A 87 19.54 -7.98 16.04
CA PHE A 87 20.22 -6.75 15.60
C PHE A 87 21.48 -6.49 16.43
N GLY A 88 22.64 -6.58 15.78
CA GLY A 88 23.94 -6.49 16.47
C GLY A 88 24.15 -7.67 17.43
N GLU A 89 24.40 -7.37 18.71
CA GLU A 89 24.54 -8.38 19.78
C GLU A 89 23.22 -8.65 20.52
N ILE A 90 22.12 -8.03 20.08
CA ILE A 90 20.83 -8.12 20.76
C ILE A 90 19.96 -9.18 20.08
N GLU A 91 19.60 -10.19 20.86
CA GLU A 91 18.50 -11.11 20.58
C GLU A 91 17.31 -10.75 21.48
N ALA A 92 16.13 -10.57 20.88
CA ALA A 92 14.90 -10.30 21.60
C ALA A 92 13.77 -11.18 21.05
N ASP A 93 13.05 -11.86 21.95
CA ASP A 93 11.84 -12.61 21.59
C ASP A 93 10.62 -11.70 21.85
N CYS A 94 9.83 -11.45 20.81
CA CYS A 94 8.65 -10.61 20.88
C CYS A 94 7.50 -11.36 21.59
N VAL A 95 6.79 -10.66 22.47
CA VAL A 95 5.55 -11.12 23.14
C VAL A 95 4.30 -10.44 22.60
N HIS A 96 4.45 -9.39 21.81
CA HIS A 96 3.39 -8.74 21.04
C HIS A 96 3.99 -8.09 19.79
N VAL A 97 3.36 -8.31 18.63
CA VAL A 97 3.73 -7.68 17.35
C VAL A 97 2.54 -6.89 16.83
N TRP A 98 2.74 -5.68 16.34
CA TRP A 98 1.67 -4.88 15.73
C TRP A 98 2.26 -4.02 14.60
N ALA A 99 1.40 -3.42 13.79
CA ALA A 99 1.81 -2.41 12.83
C ALA A 99 1.30 -1.05 13.30
N LYS A 100 1.89 0.04 12.84
CA LYS A 100 1.29 1.37 12.99
C LYS A 100 1.80 2.25 11.85
N GLU A 101 0.88 2.84 11.09
CA GLU A 101 1.23 3.74 9.98
C GLU A 101 2.25 3.09 9.03
N GLY A 102 2.06 1.82 8.69
CA GLY A 102 2.98 1.05 7.83
C GLY A 102 4.21 0.47 8.54
N GLU A 103 4.60 0.93 9.74
CA GLU A 103 5.79 0.42 10.44
C GLU A 103 5.46 -0.77 11.34
N LEU A 104 6.30 -1.82 11.30
CA LEU A 104 6.25 -2.94 12.24
C LEU A 104 6.80 -2.56 13.62
N PHE A 105 6.12 -3.01 14.66
CA PHE A 105 6.52 -2.88 16.04
C PHE A 105 6.46 -4.21 16.78
N CYS A 106 7.32 -4.36 17.78
CA CYS A 106 7.34 -5.50 18.68
C CYS A 106 7.59 -5.03 20.11
N ARG A 107 6.97 -5.71 21.07
CA ARG A 107 7.31 -5.60 22.50
C ARG A 107 7.96 -6.91 22.93
N ASP A 108 9.13 -6.83 23.55
CA ASP A 108 9.84 -7.99 24.11
C ASP A 108 9.33 -8.38 25.50
N ASP A 109 9.86 -9.48 26.05
CA ASP A 109 9.53 -10.00 27.38
C ASP A 109 9.91 -9.06 28.55
N LYS A 110 10.79 -8.09 28.31
CA LYS A 110 11.19 -7.04 29.26
C LYS A 110 10.34 -5.78 29.13
N GLY A 111 9.44 -5.73 28.16
CA GLY A 111 8.60 -4.58 27.86
C GLY A 111 9.27 -3.50 27.01
N VAL A 112 10.44 -3.78 26.44
CA VAL A 112 11.14 -2.91 25.48
C VAL A 112 10.39 -2.96 24.14
N ILE A 113 10.20 -1.79 23.53
CA ILE A 113 9.58 -1.67 22.21
C ILE A 113 10.68 -1.58 21.15
N HIS A 114 10.54 -2.37 20.10
CA HIS A 114 11.37 -2.40 18.91
C HIS A 114 10.53 -2.04 17.69
N ASN A 115 11.13 -1.43 16.66
CA ASN A 115 10.41 -1.05 15.45
C ASN A 115 11.25 -1.08 14.17
N GLY A 116 10.56 -0.99 13.03
CA GLY A 116 11.14 -0.69 11.73
C GLY A 116 12.37 -1.54 11.41
N TRP A 117 13.53 -0.88 11.27
CA TRP A 117 14.80 -1.49 10.87
C TRP A 117 15.29 -2.59 11.82
N GLN A 118 14.84 -2.63 13.07
CA GLN A 118 15.22 -3.67 14.03
C GLN A 118 14.64 -5.05 13.68
N PHE A 119 13.70 -5.10 12.74
CA PHE A 119 13.16 -6.33 12.19
C PHE A 119 14.00 -6.92 11.06
N LEU A 120 15.02 -6.23 10.54
CA LEU A 120 15.90 -6.80 9.53
C LEU A 120 16.56 -8.08 10.06
N ASP A 121 16.58 -9.13 9.24
CA ASP A 121 17.04 -10.48 9.61
C ASP A 121 16.28 -11.14 10.78
N SER A 122 15.14 -10.59 11.19
CA SER A 122 14.28 -11.25 12.17
C SER A 122 13.79 -12.61 11.66
N ILE A 123 13.53 -13.53 12.59
CA ILE A 123 13.01 -14.87 12.31
C ILE A 123 11.59 -14.98 12.83
N TRP A 124 10.66 -15.27 11.93
CA TRP A 124 9.24 -15.44 12.23
C TRP A 124 8.91 -16.91 12.06
N LYS A 125 8.40 -17.55 13.12
CA LYS A 125 7.94 -18.94 13.05
C LYS A 125 6.43 -18.96 13.13
N MET A 126 5.79 -19.69 12.23
CA MET A 126 4.34 -19.75 12.15
C MET A 126 3.86 -21.19 11.94
N GLN A 127 2.58 -21.42 12.21
CA GLN A 127 1.83 -22.57 11.69
C GLN A 127 0.92 -22.06 10.57
N LEU A 128 0.97 -22.71 9.40
CA LEU A 128 0.10 -22.45 8.25
C LEU A 128 -0.61 -23.74 7.87
N ASP A 129 -1.92 -23.81 8.09
CA ASP A 129 -2.73 -25.02 7.94
C ASP A 129 -2.11 -26.25 8.64
N GLY A 130 -1.56 -26.04 9.84
CA GLY A 130 -0.90 -27.06 10.66
C GLY A 130 0.53 -27.43 10.26
N ASP A 131 1.09 -26.84 9.20
CA ASP A 131 2.51 -27.00 8.87
C ASP A 131 3.36 -25.90 9.51
N SER A 132 4.50 -26.28 10.07
CA SER A 132 5.45 -25.34 10.65
C SER A 132 6.27 -24.67 9.55
N VAL A 133 6.31 -23.34 9.62
CA VAL A 133 6.99 -22.52 8.64
C VAL A 133 7.88 -21.46 9.29
N GLN A 134 8.88 -20.98 8.55
CA GLN A 134 9.79 -19.93 9.01
C GLN A 134 10.03 -18.90 7.93
N LEU A 135 9.86 -17.63 8.29
CA LEU A 135 10.10 -16.48 7.43
C LEU A 135 11.22 -15.61 8.01
N THR A 136 11.80 -14.77 7.17
CA THR A 136 12.70 -13.70 7.57
C THR A 136 12.38 -12.41 6.82
N ILE A 137 12.60 -11.27 7.45
CA ILE A 137 12.61 -9.98 6.75
C ILE A 137 14.00 -9.80 6.18
N ALA A 138 14.14 -10.09 4.89
CA ALA A 138 15.43 -10.08 4.19
C ALA A 138 15.87 -8.65 3.83
N GLU A 139 14.92 -7.78 3.54
CA GLU A 139 15.16 -6.38 3.19
C GLU A 139 14.04 -5.52 3.77
N MET A 140 14.38 -4.26 4.05
CA MET A 140 13.44 -3.23 4.43
C MET A 140 13.81 -1.95 3.68
N ASN A 141 12.81 -1.26 3.17
CA ASN A 141 12.94 0.07 2.60
C ASN A 141 11.99 1.04 3.30
N HIS A 142 12.36 2.31 3.34
CA HIS A 142 11.51 3.38 3.84
C HIS A 142 11.56 4.52 2.83
N ASN A 143 10.51 4.66 2.02
CA ASN A 143 10.40 5.67 0.98
C ASN A 143 9.40 6.75 1.42
N GLY A 144 9.90 7.86 1.95
CA GLY A 144 9.04 8.93 2.45
C GLY A 144 8.28 8.54 3.73
N SER A 145 6.97 8.30 3.61
CA SER A 145 6.07 7.90 4.70
C SER A 145 5.81 6.39 4.77
N GLU A 146 6.34 5.62 3.82
CA GLU A 146 5.96 4.22 3.63
C GLU A 146 7.10 3.25 3.97
N TYR A 147 6.76 2.23 4.75
CA TYR A 147 7.65 1.12 5.07
C TYR A 147 7.33 -0.08 4.20
N LEU A 148 8.35 -0.59 3.52
CA LEU A 148 8.27 -1.77 2.67
C LEU A 148 9.15 -2.87 3.25
N TYR A 149 8.60 -4.08 3.29
CA TYR A 149 9.25 -5.26 3.83
C TYR A 149 9.32 -6.36 2.79
N ARG A 150 10.50 -6.97 2.65
CA ARG A 150 10.67 -8.18 1.83
C ARG A 150 10.74 -9.39 2.76
N PHE A 151 9.65 -10.14 2.82
CA PHE A 151 9.60 -11.41 3.53
C PHE A 151 10.10 -12.54 2.63
N ASN A 152 10.98 -13.38 3.16
CA ASN A 152 11.47 -14.57 2.49
C ASN A 152 11.21 -15.82 3.33
N ASP A 153 10.85 -16.91 2.67
CA ASP A 153 10.80 -18.25 3.26
C ASP A 153 12.20 -18.80 3.53
N LEU A 154 12.44 -19.25 4.77
CA LEU A 154 13.68 -19.90 5.20
C LEU A 154 13.68 -21.43 4.96
N ALA A 155 12.52 -22.05 4.74
CA ALA A 155 12.40 -23.49 4.51
C ALA A 155 12.87 -23.92 3.11
N SER A 156 12.95 -22.98 2.16
CA SER A 156 13.30 -23.24 0.76
C SER A 156 14.79 -23.54 0.51
N GLY A 157 15.60 -23.71 1.56
CA GLY A 157 17.03 -24.05 1.46
C GLY A 157 17.93 -22.82 1.31
N PRO A 158 19.09 -22.91 0.63
CA PRO A 158 19.98 -21.76 0.46
C PRO A 158 19.35 -20.65 -0.40
N ASP A 159 18.39 -21.01 -1.25
CA ASP A 159 17.63 -20.08 -2.08
C ASP A 159 16.41 -19.60 -1.30
N LYS A 160 16.61 -18.60 -0.43
CA LYS A 160 15.53 -17.90 0.28
C LYS A 160 14.55 -17.33 -0.76
N MET A 161 13.32 -17.88 -0.82
CA MET A 161 12.32 -17.45 -1.79
C MET A 161 11.45 -16.34 -1.22
N PRO A 162 11.17 -15.25 -1.96
CA PRO A 162 10.21 -14.25 -1.53
C PRO A 162 8.82 -14.86 -1.31
N THR A 163 8.11 -14.39 -0.30
CA THR A 163 6.74 -14.80 -0.03
C THR A 163 5.73 -14.05 -0.89
N CYS A 164 6.06 -12.87 -1.40
CA CYS A 164 5.25 -12.19 -2.42
C CYS A 164 5.54 -12.71 -3.82
N ASP A 165 4.54 -12.59 -4.69
CA ASP A 165 4.77 -12.69 -6.13
C ASP A 165 5.47 -11.44 -6.66
N GLU A 166 6.22 -11.62 -7.74
CA GLU A 166 6.92 -10.54 -8.45
C GLU A 166 5.90 -9.48 -8.93
N ASP A 167 6.22 -8.20 -8.72
CA ASP A 167 5.42 -7.13 -9.32
C ASP A 167 5.64 -7.09 -10.84
N PRO A 168 4.59 -7.24 -11.67
CA PRO A 168 4.74 -7.10 -13.11
C PRO A 168 5.31 -5.74 -13.55
N ASP A 169 5.18 -4.70 -12.72
CA ASP A 169 5.54 -3.32 -13.04
C ASP A 169 6.99 -3.02 -12.67
N GLN A 170 7.47 -3.73 -11.65
CA GLN A 170 8.82 -3.60 -11.12
C GLN A 170 9.45 -4.99 -11.04
N PRO A 171 9.88 -5.57 -12.17
CA PRO A 171 10.51 -6.88 -12.19
C PRO A 171 11.65 -6.98 -11.19
N GLY A 172 11.69 -8.08 -10.44
CA GLY A 172 12.64 -8.34 -9.36
C GLY A 172 12.26 -7.76 -8.00
N THR A 173 11.11 -7.09 -7.86
CA THR A 173 10.62 -6.58 -6.59
C THR A 173 9.56 -7.51 -5.96
N PHE A 174 9.60 -7.60 -4.64
CA PHE A 174 8.79 -8.53 -3.84
C PHE A 174 8.40 -7.89 -2.50
N TRP A 175 7.95 -6.65 -2.55
CA TRP A 175 7.67 -5.86 -1.35
C TRP A 175 6.29 -6.18 -0.78
N SER A 176 6.16 -5.98 0.53
CA SER A 176 4.91 -5.90 1.25
C SER A 176 4.85 -4.61 2.06
N VAL A 177 3.68 -3.99 2.09
CA VAL A 177 3.31 -3.05 3.15
C VAL A 177 2.66 -3.82 4.29
N VAL A 178 2.72 -3.29 5.50
CA VAL A 178 1.98 -3.86 6.65
C VAL A 178 0.87 -2.93 7.08
N LEU A 179 -0.31 -3.49 7.35
CA LEU A 179 -1.48 -2.74 7.80
C LEU A 179 -1.85 -3.18 9.22
N ASP A 180 -2.28 -2.22 10.01
CA ASP A 180 -2.63 -2.43 11.41
C ASP A 180 -4.14 -2.61 11.58
N ASN A 181 -4.52 -3.61 12.37
CA ASN A 181 -5.87 -3.85 12.85
C ASN A 181 -6.95 -3.97 11.75
N VAL A 182 -6.59 -4.50 10.58
CA VAL A 182 -7.50 -4.70 9.45
C VAL A 182 -7.33 -6.07 8.81
N ASP A 183 -8.41 -6.54 8.18
CA ASP A 183 -8.40 -7.69 7.28
C ASP A 183 -9.40 -7.44 6.13
N PHE A 184 -9.40 -8.32 5.13
CA PHE A 184 -10.19 -8.17 3.91
C PHE A 184 -10.97 -9.43 3.61
N ASP A 185 -12.22 -9.27 3.15
CA ASP A 185 -12.98 -10.41 2.68
C ASP A 185 -12.55 -10.80 1.25
N LYS A 186 -13.17 -11.86 0.73
CA LYS A 186 -12.89 -12.35 -0.63
C LYS A 186 -13.18 -11.33 -1.74
N ASP A 187 -13.97 -10.30 -1.45
CA ASP A 187 -14.39 -9.25 -2.37
C ASP A 187 -13.51 -8.00 -2.23
N GLY A 188 -12.50 -8.03 -1.35
CA GLY A 188 -11.60 -6.91 -1.10
C GLY A 188 -12.19 -5.84 -0.18
N LYS A 189 -13.33 -6.12 0.46
CA LYS A 189 -13.92 -5.20 1.43
C LYS A 189 -13.11 -5.25 2.71
N MET A 190 -12.70 -4.09 3.19
CA MET A 190 -11.93 -3.95 4.42
C MET A 190 -12.84 -4.02 5.64
N PHE A 191 -12.36 -4.64 6.71
CA PHE A 191 -12.99 -4.60 8.02
C PHE A 191 -11.95 -4.56 9.14
N ASP A 192 -12.32 -3.90 10.24
CA ASP A 192 -11.43 -3.77 11.40
C ASP A 192 -11.35 -5.10 12.17
N VAL A 193 -10.14 -5.49 12.54
CA VAL A 193 -9.87 -6.67 13.40
C VAL A 193 -8.72 -6.36 14.34
N SER A 194 -8.96 -6.38 15.65
CA SER A 194 -7.92 -6.05 16.63
C SER A 194 -6.79 -7.07 16.66
N ASP A 195 -5.59 -6.58 16.92
CA ASP A 195 -4.35 -7.35 17.08
C ASP A 195 -3.95 -8.12 15.80
N ILE A 196 -4.42 -7.67 14.63
CA ILE A 196 -4.03 -8.25 13.34
C ILE A 196 -3.00 -7.35 12.67
N VAL A 197 -1.95 -7.98 12.13
CA VAL A 197 -1.04 -7.37 11.16
C VAL A 197 -1.34 -8.01 9.81
N TYR A 198 -1.76 -7.20 8.85
CA TYR A 198 -1.97 -7.66 7.47
C TYR A 198 -0.72 -7.38 6.64
N LEU A 199 -0.20 -8.39 5.95
CA LEU A 199 0.97 -8.34 5.08
C LEU A 199 0.50 -8.29 3.61
N ALA A 200 0.44 -7.08 3.04
CA ALA A 200 -0.08 -6.86 1.70
C ALA A 200 1.06 -6.73 0.70
N CYS A 201 1.18 -7.68 -0.24
CA CYS A 201 2.17 -7.60 -1.31
C CYS A 201 1.88 -6.42 -2.24
N THR A 202 2.89 -5.66 -2.62
CA THR A 202 2.77 -4.50 -3.53
C THR A 202 2.39 -4.91 -4.94
N SER A 203 2.65 -6.16 -5.32
CA SER A 203 2.17 -6.77 -6.57
C SER A 203 0.64 -6.99 -6.59
N GLY A 204 -0.06 -6.83 -5.46
CA GLY A 204 -1.52 -6.89 -5.36
C GLY A 204 -2.18 -5.57 -5.07
N SER A 205 -3.48 -5.49 -5.34
CA SER A 205 -4.27 -4.25 -5.21
C SER A 205 -4.19 -3.62 -3.83
N ILE A 206 -4.20 -4.41 -2.76
CA ILE A 206 -4.10 -3.90 -1.37
C ILE A 206 -2.76 -3.18 -1.15
N GLY A 207 -1.64 -3.84 -1.47
CA GLY A 207 -0.32 -3.26 -1.27
C GLY A 207 -0.04 -2.12 -2.25
N LYS A 208 -0.45 -2.29 -3.51
CA LYS A 208 -0.29 -1.30 -4.59
C LYS A 208 -1.02 0.01 -4.31
N THR A 209 -2.20 -0.06 -3.69
CA THR A 209 -2.95 1.15 -3.30
C THR A 209 -2.16 2.00 -2.30
N VAL A 210 -1.34 1.38 -1.45
CA VAL A 210 -0.42 2.12 -0.57
C VAL A 210 0.82 2.54 -1.36
N ASP A 211 1.63 1.59 -1.80
CA ASP A 211 2.99 1.83 -2.32
C ASP A 211 3.07 2.61 -3.63
N MET A 212 2.10 2.42 -4.54
CA MET A 212 2.13 3.08 -5.85
C MET A 212 1.22 4.29 -5.91
N MET A 213 0.00 4.18 -5.37
CA MET A 213 -0.96 5.28 -5.42
C MET A 213 -0.79 6.29 -4.28
N GLY A 214 0.02 5.99 -3.26
CA GLY A 214 0.18 6.82 -2.06
C GLY A 214 -1.08 6.87 -1.18
N VAL A 215 -2.06 6.01 -1.41
CA VAL A 215 -3.33 6.03 -0.66
C VAL A 215 -3.27 5.01 0.46
N SER A 216 -2.89 5.47 1.65
CA SER A 216 -2.90 4.65 2.86
C SER A 216 -4.15 4.84 3.73
N PRO A 217 -4.58 3.82 4.50
CA PRO A 217 -5.73 3.96 5.39
C PRO A 217 -5.47 4.87 6.60
N TRP A 218 -4.22 5.12 6.98
CA TRP A 218 -3.87 6.00 8.12
C TRP A 218 -3.82 7.48 7.73
N GLU A 219 -3.48 7.80 6.48
CA GLU A 219 -3.40 9.18 6.00
C GLU A 219 -4.71 9.63 5.35
N HIS A 220 -5.32 8.76 4.53
CA HIS A 220 -6.50 9.08 3.72
C HIS A 220 -7.79 8.45 4.25
N GLY A 221 -7.67 7.60 5.28
CA GLY A 221 -8.79 6.94 5.90
C GLY A 221 -9.25 5.67 5.18
N PRO A 222 -10.03 4.82 5.88
CA PRO A 222 -10.39 3.49 5.41
C PRO A 222 -11.25 3.48 4.14
N LYS A 223 -12.04 4.54 3.93
CA LYS A 223 -12.94 4.65 2.78
C LYS A 223 -12.17 4.93 1.49
N ALA A 224 -11.32 5.95 1.48
CA ALA A 224 -10.45 6.26 0.35
C ALA A 224 -9.60 5.04 -0.03
N TYR A 225 -9.04 4.37 0.98
CA TYR A 225 -8.25 3.17 0.77
C TYR A 225 -9.04 2.04 0.10
N GLN A 226 -10.25 1.74 0.57
CA GLN A 226 -11.10 0.72 -0.06
C GLN A 226 -11.49 1.07 -1.50
N ALA A 227 -11.80 2.34 -1.78
CA ALA A 227 -12.08 2.81 -3.13
C ALA A 227 -10.85 2.66 -4.04
N GLY A 228 -9.66 2.98 -3.54
CA GLY A 228 -8.39 2.73 -4.23
C GLY A 228 -8.20 1.25 -4.57
N ILE A 229 -8.45 0.35 -3.61
CA ILE A 229 -8.39 -1.11 -3.84
C ILE A 229 -9.31 -1.54 -4.98
N TYR A 230 -10.57 -1.10 -4.98
CA TYR A 230 -11.54 -1.43 -6.04
C TYR A 230 -11.15 -0.87 -7.40
N MET A 231 -10.60 0.34 -7.42
CA MET A 231 -10.05 0.97 -8.60
C MET A 231 -8.84 0.19 -9.15
N THR A 232 -7.85 -0.14 -8.32
CA THR A 232 -6.65 -0.90 -8.73
C THR A 232 -7.02 -2.28 -9.26
N MET A 233 -8.02 -2.93 -8.65
CA MET A 233 -8.57 -4.20 -9.16
C MET A 233 -9.34 -4.03 -10.47
N LEU A 234 -9.82 -2.84 -10.81
CA LEU A 234 -10.90 -2.64 -11.77
C LEU A 234 -12.10 -3.56 -11.45
N SER A 235 -12.62 -3.48 -10.23
CA SER A 235 -13.78 -4.26 -9.77
C SER A 235 -15.07 -3.43 -9.83
N PRO A 236 -15.72 -3.32 -11.01
CA PRO A 236 -16.86 -2.43 -11.19
C PRO A 236 -18.00 -2.69 -10.21
N CYS A 237 -18.19 -3.95 -9.83
CA CYS A 237 -19.28 -4.38 -8.96
C CYS A 237 -18.87 -4.51 -7.48
N GLY A 238 -17.66 -4.08 -7.10
CA GLY A 238 -17.17 -4.16 -5.71
C GLY A 238 -17.07 -5.60 -5.16
N ASN A 239 -16.93 -6.59 -6.04
CA ASN A 239 -16.95 -8.02 -5.72
C ASN A 239 -15.60 -8.72 -6.02
N ALA A 240 -14.54 -7.91 -6.08
CA ALA A 240 -13.21 -8.26 -6.56
C ALA A 240 -13.14 -8.92 -7.96
N ASP A 241 -14.22 -8.99 -8.75
CA ASP A 241 -14.13 -9.45 -10.14
C ASP A 241 -13.42 -8.38 -10.97
N SER A 242 -12.11 -8.57 -11.13
CA SER A 242 -11.27 -7.72 -11.95
C SER A 242 -11.63 -7.89 -13.43
N LEU A 243 -11.89 -6.78 -14.10
CA LEU A 243 -12.05 -6.76 -15.56
C LEU A 243 -10.74 -6.42 -16.30
N THR A 244 -9.61 -6.36 -15.60
CA THR A 244 -8.32 -5.97 -16.18
C THR A 244 -7.41 -7.14 -16.51
N ILE A 245 -6.49 -6.90 -17.44
CA ILE A 245 -5.29 -7.70 -17.61
C ILE A 245 -4.23 -7.17 -16.63
N PRO A 246 -3.55 -8.03 -15.86
CA PRO A 246 -2.43 -7.60 -15.03
C PRO A 246 -1.35 -6.87 -15.82
N GLY A 247 -0.75 -5.85 -15.19
CA GLY A 247 0.25 -4.99 -15.84
C GLY A 247 -0.34 -4.05 -16.89
N THR A 248 -1.66 -3.91 -16.99
CA THR A 248 -2.28 -2.88 -17.84
C THR A 248 -2.05 -1.50 -17.23
N PRO A 249 -1.41 -0.58 -17.95
CA PRO A 249 -1.23 0.79 -17.54
C PRO A 249 -2.54 1.53 -17.23
N LEU A 250 -2.54 2.32 -16.16
CA LEU A 250 -3.62 3.13 -15.64
C LEU A 250 -3.06 4.50 -15.28
N ARG A 251 -3.80 5.55 -15.62
CA ARG A 251 -3.57 6.87 -15.03
C ARG A 251 -4.68 7.16 -14.06
N VAL A 252 -4.31 7.67 -12.89
CA VAL A 252 -5.22 7.88 -11.77
C VAL A 252 -5.26 9.37 -11.45
N MET A 253 -6.44 9.85 -11.11
CA MET A 253 -6.67 11.14 -10.48
C MET A 253 -7.59 10.90 -9.30
N ASP A 254 -7.38 11.59 -8.20
CA ASP A 254 -8.27 11.51 -7.06
C ASP A 254 -8.66 12.88 -6.52
N SER A 255 -9.70 12.89 -5.70
CA SER A 255 -10.24 14.12 -5.09
C SER A 255 -9.38 14.62 -3.94
N MET A 256 -8.45 13.81 -3.44
CA MET A 256 -7.57 14.10 -2.31
C MET A 256 -6.30 14.85 -2.76
N GLY A 257 -6.00 14.83 -4.06
CA GLY A 257 -4.81 15.45 -4.65
C GLY A 257 -3.55 14.63 -4.47
N VAL A 258 -3.67 13.32 -4.21
CA VAL A 258 -2.52 12.41 -4.17
C VAL A 258 -2.04 12.15 -5.60
N ASN A 259 -2.98 11.82 -6.49
CA ASN A 259 -2.76 11.57 -7.90
C ASN A 259 -3.47 12.63 -8.76
N SER A 260 -2.79 13.11 -9.79
CA SER A 260 -3.29 14.17 -10.67
C SER A 260 -2.97 13.88 -12.13
N TRP A 261 -3.84 14.31 -13.04
CA TRP A 261 -3.60 14.25 -14.49
C TRP A 261 -2.95 15.52 -15.06
N GLY A 262 -2.48 16.42 -14.18
CA GLY A 262 -2.11 17.78 -14.54
C GLY A 262 -3.32 18.73 -14.58
N PRO A 263 -3.15 19.96 -15.10
CA PRO A 263 -4.19 20.99 -15.10
C PRO A 263 -5.34 20.63 -16.05
N GLY A 264 -6.46 20.13 -15.52
CA GLY A 264 -7.66 19.87 -16.32
C GLY A 264 -8.73 19.04 -15.61
N PHE A 265 -9.97 19.17 -16.06
CA PHE A 265 -11.08 18.37 -15.53
C PHE A 265 -11.10 16.97 -16.20
N PRO A 266 -11.43 15.89 -15.47
CA PRO A 266 -11.39 14.52 -15.99
C PRO A 266 -12.54 14.21 -16.97
N MET A 267 -12.53 14.82 -18.16
CA MET A 267 -13.58 14.68 -19.18
C MET A 267 -13.58 13.32 -19.89
N ASP A 268 -12.43 12.62 -19.90
CA ASP A 268 -12.19 11.36 -20.60
C ASP A 268 -11.87 10.21 -19.63
N SER A 269 -12.54 10.16 -18.48
CA SER A 269 -12.36 9.05 -17.53
C SER A 269 -12.91 7.73 -18.08
N GLU A 270 -12.13 6.66 -17.96
CA GLU A 270 -12.56 5.26 -18.10
C GLU A 270 -13.62 4.89 -17.07
N GLY A 271 -13.51 5.40 -15.85
CA GLY A 271 -14.48 5.17 -14.80
C GLY A 271 -14.22 6.02 -13.57
N VAL A 272 -15.23 6.06 -12.71
CA VAL A 272 -15.22 6.74 -11.43
C VAL A 272 -15.54 5.75 -10.33
N TRP A 273 -14.78 5.80 -9.24
CA TRP A 273 -14.77 4.78 -8.20
C TRP A 273 -15.05 5.39 -6.83
N ASP A 274 -15.81 4.66 -6.01
CA ASP A 274 -16.05 4.97 -4.61
C ASP A 274 -15.86 3.71 -3.74
N THR A 275 -16.31 3.77 -2.48
CA THR A 275 -16.19 2.65 -1.54
C THR A 275 -16.96 1.40 -1.91
N ASP A 276 -17.93 1.48 -2.83
CA ASP A 276 -18.80 0.37 -3.21
C ASP A 276 -18.47 -0.19 -4.61
N GLY A 277 -17.57 0.47 -5.34
CA GLY A 277 -17.09 0.03 -6.65
C GLY A 277 -17.13 1.16 -7.65
N MET A 278 -17.54 0.86 -8.87
CA MET A 278 -17.64 1.86 -9.93
C MET A 278 -18.97 2.59 -9.87
N VAL A 279 -18.90 3.90 -9.66
CA VAL A 279 -20.05 4.82 -9.65
C VAL A 279 -20.59 4.99 -11.06
N CYS A 280 -19.70 5.27 -12.01
CA CYS A 280 -20.02 5.39 -13.42
C CYS A 280 -18.82 4.98 -14.27
N SER A 281 -19.09 4.55 -15.49
CA SER A 281 -18.04 4.26 -16.48
C SER A 281 -17.97 5.35 -17.53
N GLY A 282 -16.80 5.59 -18.10
CA GLY A 282 -16.68 6.23 -19.39
C GLY A 282 -17.43 5.47 -20.49
N LYS A 283 -17.50 6.04 -21.69
CA LYS A 283 -18.12 5.36 -22.85
C LYS A 283 -17.43 4.05 -23.23
N LYS A 284 -16.18 3.87 -22.80
CA LYS A 284 -15.37 2.68 -22.99
C LYS A 284 -14.55 2.45 -21.74
N LEU A 285 -14.78 1.31 -21.08
CA LEU A 285 -13.94 0.84 -19.98
C LEU A 285 -12.63 0.23 -20.52
N ARG A 286 -12.58 -0.14 -21.80
CA ARG A 286 -11.41 -0.69 -22.49
C ARG A 286 -11.56 -0.48 -24.00
N THR A 287 -10.51 -0.71 -24.78
CA THR A 287 -10.60 -0.63 -26.25
C THR A 287 -11.59 -1.63 -26.86
N ASP A 288 -12.01 -2.65 -26.10
CA ASP A 288 -12.79 -3.81 -26.55
C ASP A 288 -13.99 -4.19 -25.65
N TRP A 289 -14.25 -3.51 -24.53
CA TRP A 289 -15.43 -3.77 -23.67
C TRP A 289 -16.43 -2.62 -23.70
N LEU A 290 -17.70 -2.96 -23.85
CA LEU A 290 -18.80 -2.00 -23.71
C LEU A 290 -19.31 -2.06 -22.27
N THR A 291 -19.50 -0.90 -21.63
CA THR A 291 -20.07 -0.81 -20.27
C THR A 291 -21.35 -1.61 -20.13
N GLU A 292 -22.19 -1.62 -21.17
CA GLU A 292 -23.49 -2.29 -21.18
C GLU A 292 -23.40 -3.82 -20.96
N GLU A 293 -22.20 -4.40 -21.09
CA GLU A 293 -21.91 -5.82 -20.88
C GLU A 293 -21.58 -6.15 -19.41
N ILE A 294 -21.37 -5.14 -18.56
CA ILE A 294 -21.07 -5.32 -17.13
C ILE A 294 -22.40 -5.44 -16.37
N ASP A 295 -22.65 -6.61 -15.80
CA ASP A 295 -23.84 -6.92 -15.01
C ASP A 295 -23.48 -7.15 -13.54
N CYS A 296 -23.79 -6.17 -12.69
CA CYS A 296 -23.58 -6.26 -11.25
C CYS A 296 -24.83 -6.82 -10.54
N GLY A 297 -25.31 -7.98 -10.99
CA GLY A 297 -26.49 -8.64 -10.40
C GLY A 297 -27.81 -7.92 -10.69
N GLY A 298 -27.95 -7.38 -11.90
CA GLY A 298 -29.10 -6.62 -12.37
C GLY A 298 -28.90 -5.10 -12.28
N TYR A 299 -27.87 -4.64 -11.58
CA TYR A 299 -27.46 -3.23 -11.62
C TYR A 299 -26.56 -2.98 -12.82
N LYS A 300 -26.95 -1.98 -13.63
CA LYS A 300 -26.14 -1.50 -14.76
C LYS A 300 -25.42 -0.24 -14.35
N ILE A 301 -24.12 -0.21 -14.58
CA ILE A 301 -23.29 0.96 -14.29
C ILE A 301 -23.66 2.07 -15.30
N PRO A 302 -24.01 3.28 -14.82
CA PRO A 302 -24.32 4.38 -15.72
C PRO A 302 -23.07 4.86 -16.46
N ILE A 303 -23.28 5.42 -17.66
CA ILE A 303 -22.22 6.18 -18.34
C ILE A 303 -22.07 7.52 -17.61
N CYS A 304 -20.84 7.92 -17.33
CA CYS A 304 -20.53 9.18 -16.68
C CYS A 304 -21.08 10.37 -17.50
N ASP A 305 -21.94 11.18 -16.88
CA ASP A 305 -22.32 12.50 -17.38
C ASP A 305 -21.33 13.55 -16.89
N GLU A 306 -20.94 14.51 -17.75
CA GLU A 306 -19.97 15.55 -17.40
C GLU A 306 -20.43 16.39 -16.19
N THR A 307 -21.73 16.63 -16.06
CA THR A 307 -22.30 17.37 -14.93
C THR A 307 -22.20 16.56 -13.64
N GLU A 308 -22.46 15.26 -13.72
CA GLU A 308 -22.34 14.34 -12.58
C GLU A 308 -20.88 14.19 -12.15
N LEU A 309 -19.94 14.07 -13.08
CA LEU A 309 -18.51 14.04 -12.79
C LEU A 309 -18.04 15.29 -12.04
N LYS A 310 -18.46 16.47 -12.51
CA LYS A 310 -18.19 17.75 -11.82
C LYS A 310 -18.81 17.77 -10.44
N THR A 311 -20.05 17.31 -10.33
CA THR A 311 -20.74 17.26 -9.04
C THR A 311 -19.98 16.36 -8.08
N LEU A 312 -19.69 15.11 -8.45
CA LEU A 312 -18.92 14.15 -7.63
C LEU A 312 -17.58 14.73 -7.19
N TYR A 313 -16.83 15.34 -8.11
CA TYR A 313 -15.55 15.98 -7.81
C TYR A 313 -15.65 17.06 -6.73
N TYR A 314 -16.74 17.83 -6.71
CA TYR A 314 -16.93 18.92 -5.74
C TYR A 314 -17.74 18.53 -4.50
N THR A 315 -18.52 17.46 -4.53
CA THR A 315 -19.44 17.09 -3.43
C THR A 315 -18.97 15.91 -2.61
N GLU A 316 -18.12 15.04 -3.17
CA GLU A 316 -17.57 13.86 -2.49
C GLU A 316 -16.03 13.94 -2.44
N PRO A 317 -15.46 14.94 -1.72
CA PRO A 317 -14.03 15.23 -1.78
C PRO A 317 -13.14 14.13 -1.20
N ASP A 318 -13.69 13.19 -0.44
CA ASP A 318 -12.90 12.28 0.40
C ASP A 318 -12.79 10.86 -0.17
N VAL A 319 -13.53 10.48 -1.22
CA VAL A 319 -13.60 9.07 -1.66
C VAL A 319 -13.91 8.88 -3.15
N VAL A 320 -13.27 9.66 -4.04
CA VAL A 320 -13.50 9.46 -5.48
C VAL A 320 -12.18 9.36 -6.25
N PHE A 321 -12.06 8.31 -7.06
CA PHE A 321 -10.99 8.13 -8.03
C PHE A 321 -11.53 8.20 -9.45
N TRP A 322 -10.78 8.82 -10.35
CA TRP A 322 -10.98 8.81 -11.78
C TRP A 322 -9.84 8.05 -12.42
N THR A 323 -10.16 7.15 -13.34
CA THR A 323 -9.16 6.40 -14.10
C THR A 323 -9.22 6.78 -15.57
N LYS A 324 -8.11 6.67 -16.30
CA LYS A 324 -8.08 6.63 -17.77
C LYS A 324 -7.00 5.65 -18.25
N PRO A 325 -7.13 5.08 -19.46
CA PRO A 325 -6.08 4.26 -20.03
C PRO A 325 -4.83 5.12 -20.23
N ALA A 326 -3.65 4.57 -19.90
CA ALA A 326 -2.40 5.29 -20.09
C ALA A 326 -1.93 5.31 -21.55
#